data_AF-A0A1H1XIC0-F1
#
_entry.id   AF-A0A1H1XIC0-F1
#
_cell.length_a   1.000
_cell.length_b   1.000
_cell.length_c   1.000
_cell.angle_alpha   90.00
_cell.angle_beta   90.00
_cell.angle_gamma   90.00
#
_symmetry.space_group_name_H-M   'P 1'
#
loop_
_entity.id
_entity.type
_entity.pdbx_description
1 polymer ?
#
loop_
_entity_poly.entity_id
_entity_poly.type
_entity_poly.pdbx_seq_one_letter_code
_entity_poly.pdbx_strand_id
1 'polypeptide(L)'
;MPTRVHSGLLWLAGMRNVRRVGFTGALLLSVALSGCTLVTPGVCPAIAWFNRATVNLTGNVDDVAALEFCIDGMCAASTDVQPLPDEPLPLTTLEPIDLQTFSPAPREASPLPTAVPPIFSFIRTNESTWRIALDMAAPETATIRALSSTGDVLVEHEVALDWRRVGGSEQCGGPSEAAPVSVEIPS
;
A
#
# COMPACT_ATOMS: atom_id res chain seq x y z
N MET A 1 74.06 -76.01 -8.76
CA MET A 1 73.02 -75.67 -9.78
C MET A 1 71.92 -76.73 -9.64
N PRO A 2 70.61 -76.43 -9.66
CA PRO A 2 69.95 -75.19 -10.08
C PRO A 2 68.71 -74.74 -9.23
N THR A 3 68.24 -73.53 -9.53
CA THR A 3 66.84 -73.08 -9.67
C THR A 3 65.79 -73.20 -8.55
N ARG A 4 65.40 -72.00 -8.08
CA ARG A 4 64.04 -71.48 -7.77
C ARG A 4 62.89 -72.38 -8.25
N VAL A 5 62.10 -72.94 -7.33
CA VAL A 5 60.85 -72.41 -6.73
C VAL A 5 59.67 -72.33 -7.72
N HIS A 6 58.70 -73.22 -7.53
CA HIS A 6 57.36 -73.18 -8.11
C HIS A 6 56.32 -73.29 -6.97
N SER A 7 55.44 -72.29 -6.94
CA SER A 7 54.00 -72.34 -6.64
C SER A 7 53.49 -73.18 -5.47
N GLY A 8 53.09 -72.48 -4.39
CA GLY A 8 52.22 -72.99 -3.33
C GLY A 8 51.12 -71.96 -3.02
N LEU A 9 49.88 -72.38 -3.29
CA LEU A 9 48.61 -71.74 -3.01
C LEU A 9 48.47 -71.32 -1.54
N LEU A 10 47.93 -70.12 -1.24
CA LEU A 10 47.14 -69.91 -0.02
C LEU A 10 46.21 -68.70 -0.16
N TRP A 11 44.95 -68.96 0.16
CA TRP A 11 43.79 -68.11 0.07
C TRP A 11 43.75 -67.01 1.16
N LEU A 12 43.14 -65.89 0.77
CA LEU A 12 42.42 -64.88 1.57
C LEU A 12 43.02 -64.34 2.87
N ALA A 13 43.36 -63.05 2.85
CA ALA A 13 42.99 -62.13 3.92
C ALA A 13 42.91 -60.69 3.40
N GLY A 14 41.81 -60.00 3.73
CA GLY A 14 41.84 -58.55 3.88
C GLY A 14 41.20 -57.72 2.77
N MET A 15 39.90 -57.92 2.53
CA MET A 15 39.06 -56.81 2.07
C MET A 15 39.05 -55.72 3.14
N ARG A 16 39.82 -54.66 2.94
CA ARG A 16 39.63 -53.35 3.59
C ARG A 16 40.60 -52.41 2.91
N ASN A 17 40.13 -51.62 1.94
CA ASN A 17 40.63 -50.27 1.58
C ASN A 17 40.06 -49.79 0.23
N VAL A 18 38.74 -49.84 0.05
CA VAL A 18 38.09 -49.10 -1.05
C VAL A 18 36.83 -48.44 -0.51
N ARG A 19 36.99 -47.48 0.40
CA ARG A 19 35.85 -46.68 0.88
C ARG A 19 36.24 -45.34 1.53
N ARG A 20 37.23 -44.61 1.01
CA ARG A 20 37.53 -43.24 1.48
C ARG A 20 38.08 -42.32 0.38
N VAL A 21 37.45 -42.31 -0.79
CA VAL A 21 37.64 -41.21 -1.75
C VAL A 21 36.25 -40.93 -2.33
N GLY A 22 35.56 -39.92 -1.82
CA GLY A 22 34.22 -39.58 -2.35
C GLY A 22 33.29 -38.74 -1.49
N PHE A 23 33.75 -38.12 -0.39
CA PHE A 23 32.85 -37.33 0.47
C PHE A 23 33.39 -35.96 0.91
N THR A 24 34.37 -35.40 0.20
CA THR A 24 34.96 -34.08 0.54
C THR A 24 34.88 -33.05 -0.59
N GLY A 25 34.01 -33.26 -1.58
CA GLY A 25 33.77 -32.29 -2.66
C GLY A 25 32.38 -31.65 -2.64
N ALA A 26 31.38 -32.28 -2.01
CA ALA A 26 29.98 -31.85 -2.13
C ALA A 26 29.52 -30.88 -1.03
N LEU A 27 30.28 -30.70 0.07
CA LEU A 27 29.83 -29.88 1.21
C LEU A 27 30.11 -28.38 1.06
N LEU A 28 30.97 -27.97 0.12
CA LEU A 28 31.31 -26.55 -0.08
C LEU A 28 30.40 -25.83 -1.08
N LEU A 29 29.49 -26.55 -1.77
CA LEU A 29 28.59 -25.97 -2.78
C LEU A 29 27.18 -25.68 -2.26
N SER A 30 26.94 -25.78 -0.95
CA SER A 30 25.61 -25.52 -0.36
C SER A 30 25.48 -24.11 0.24
N VAL A 31 26.57 -23.35 0.37
CA VAL A 31 26.57 -22.04 1.06
C VAL A 31 26.24 -20.87 0.11
N ALA A 32 26.21 -21.10 -1.21
CA ALA A 32 25.94 -20.04 -2.20
C ALA A 32 24.44 -19.78 -2.47
N LEU A 33 23.51 -20.44 -1.74
CA LEU A 33 22.06 -20.18 -1.85
C LEU A 33 21.49 -19.33 -0.70
N SER A 34 22.32 -18.71 0.14
CA SER A 34 21.86 -17.69 1.11
C SER A 34 21.61 -16.33 0.44
N GLY A 35 21.02 -16.32 -0.75
CA GLY A 35 20.76 -15.14 -1.57
C GLY A 35 19.40 -14.48 -1.36
N CYS A 36 18.62 -14.88 -0.33
CA CYS A 36 17.32 -14.28 -0.01
C CYS A 36 17.15 -14.09 1.50
N THR A 37 18.02 -13.31 2.14
CA THR A 37 17.71 -12.72 3.46
C THR A 37 17.63 -11.19 3.30
N LEU A 38 16.63 -10.71 2.58
CA LEU A 38 16.32 -9.28 2.42
C LEU A 38 15.79 -8.61 3.72
N VAL A 39 15.91 -9.27 4.86
CA VAL A 39 15.52 -8.70 6.15
C VAL A 39 16.71 -8.85 7.07
N THR A 40 17.62 -7.87 7.02
CA THR A 40 18.52 -7.69 8.16
C THR A 40 17.64 -7.39 9.37
N PRO A 41 17.72 -8.18 10.45
CA PRO A 41 16.88 -7.94 11.62
C PRO A 41 17.16 -6.52 12.13
N GLY A 42 16.13 -5.66 12.05
CA GLY A 42 16.16 -4.31 12.58
C GLY A 42 16.33 -3.16 11.58
N VAL A 43 16.36 -3.41 10.26
CA VAL A 43 16.18 -2.32 9.27
C VAL A 43 14.77 -2.37 8.69
N CYS A 44 14.08 -1.24 8.74
CA CYS A 44 12.75 -1.09 8.18
C CYS A 44 12.89 -0.59 6.74
N PRO A 45 12.45 -1.35 5.73
CA PRO A 45 12.48 -0.86 4.36
C PRO A 45 11.57 0.37 4.26
N ALA A 46 11.97 1.35 3.45
CA ALA A 46 11.18 2.56 3.20
C ALA A 46 9.98 2.26 2.28
N ILE A 47 9.05 1.44 2.77
CA ILE A 47 7.81 1.09 2.09
C ILE A 47 6.69 1.89 2.74
N ALA A 48 6.00 2.72 1.97
CA ALA A 48 4.79 3.39 2.43
C ALA A 48 3.66 2.38 2.62
N TRP A 49 2.80 2.60 3.62
CA TRP A 49 1.59 1.82 3.85
C TRP A 49 0.42 2.75 4.06
N PHE A 50 -0.78 2.22 3.84
CA PHE A 50 -2.02 2.94 4.08
C PHE A 50 -2.74 2.33 5.28
N ASN A 51 -3.29 3.20 6.11
CA ASN A 51 -4.25 2.84 7.13
C ASN A 51 -5.67 2.87 6.54
N ARG A 52 -6.63 2.25 7.21
CA ARG A 52 -7.99 2.17 6.71
C ARG A 52 -9.06 2.45 7.76
N ALA A 53 -9.95 3.37 7.45
CA ALA A 53 -11.22 3.55 8.15
C ALA A 53 -12.38 2.96 7.33
N THR A 54 -13.40 2.43 8.03
CA THR A 54 -14.62 1.92 7.40
C THR A 54 -15.82 2.64 8.00
N VAL A 55 -16.70 3.14 7.14
CA VAL A 55 -17.95 3.79 7.52
C VAL A 55 -19.10 2.98 6.96
N ASN A 56 -20.04 2.63 7.84
CA ASN A 56 -21.30 1.97 7.50
C ASN A 56 -22.44 2.96 7.68
N LEU A 57 -23.19 3.20 6.61
CA LEU A 57 -24.37 4.04 6.61
C LEU A 57 -25.60 3.19 6.96
N THR A 58 -26.53 3.77 7.68
CA THR A 58 -27.81 3.16 8.06
C THR A 58 -28.94 4.17 7.87
N GLY A 59 -30.20 3.73 7.88
CA GLY A 59 -31.34 4.62 7.62
C GLY A 59 -31.53 4.89 6.13
N ASN A 60 -31.78 6.15 5.76
CA ASN A 60 -32.09 6.56 4.39
C ASN A 60 -30.83 6.71 3.51
N VAL A 61 -30.14 5.60 3.25
CA VAL A 61 -28.83 5.60 2.57
C VAL A 61 -28.91 5.95 1.08
N ASP A 62 -30.09 5.85 0.47
CA ASP A 62 -30.29 6.11 -0.96
C ASP A 62 -30.12 7.59 -1.32
N ASP A 63 -30.31 8.49 -0.34
CA ASP A 63 -30.11 9.93 -0.51
C ASP A 63 -28.62 10.34 -0.48
N VAL A 64 -27.73 9.44 -0.04
CA VAL A 64 -26.29 9.73 0.09
C VAL A 64 -25.58 9.51 -1.25
N ALA A 65 -25.09 10.60 -1.84
CA ALA A 65 -24.30 10.58 -3.06
C ALA A 65 -22.79 10.55 -2.80
N ALA A 66 -22.32 11.21 -1.75
CA ALA A 66 -20.90 11.27 -1.39
C ALA A 66 -20.67 11.24 0.12
N LEU A 67 -19.46 10.87 0.51
CA LEU A 67 -18.98 10.92 1.90
C LEU A 67 -17.82 11.91 1.98
N GLU A 68 -17.90 12.88 2.89
CA GLU A 68 -16.77 13.73 3.27
C GLU A 68 -16.16 13.23 4.59
N PHE A 69 -14.83 13.21 4.62
CA PHE A 69 -14.04 12.80 5.78
C PHE A 69 -13.02 13.89 6.11
N CYS A 70 -13.05 14.35 7.35
CA CYS A 70 -12.20 15.43 7.84
C CYS A 70 -11.34 15.00 9.02
N ILE A 71 -10.06 15.38 9.02
CA ILE A 71 -9.15 15.27 10.17
C ILE A 71 -8.35 16.56 10.29
N ASP A 72 -8.16 17.06 11.51
CA ASP A 72 -7.35 18.26 11.77
C ASP A 72 -7.72 19.48 10.88
N GLY A 73 -9.01 19.61 10.54
CA GLY A 73 -9.53 20.67 9.67
C GLY A 73 -9.30 20.47 8.17
N MET A 74 -8.67 19.35 7.76
CA MET A 74 -8.50 18.96 6.36
C MET A 74 -9.60 17.98 5.96
N CYS A 75 -10.42 18.36 4.97
CA CYS A 75 -11.54 17.55 4.47
C CYS A 75 -11.30 17.09 3.04
N ALA A 76 -11.78 15.89 2.71
CA ALA A 76 -11.97 15.48 1.32
C ALA A 76 -13.29 14.71 1.17
N ALA A 77 -13.90 14.85 -0.01
CA ALA A 77 -15.11 14.11 -0.39
C ALA A 77 -14.78 12.95 -1.32
N SER A 78 -15.62 11.91 -1.28
CA SER A 78 -15.43 10.64 -1.99
C SER A 78 -15.66 10.69 -3.50
N THR A 79 -16.16 11.80 -4.01
CA THR A 79 -16.42 12.03 -5.43
C THR A 79 -15.85 13.39 -5.78
N ASP A 80 -15.38 13.55 -7.02
CA ASP A 80 -15.19 14.85 -7.64
C ASP A 80 -16.55 15.53 -7.89
N VAL A 81 -17.43 15.62 -6.88
CA VAL A 81 -18.40 16.72 -6.82
C VAL A 81 -17.59 17.95 -6.42
N GLN A 82 -16.59 18.29 -7.24
CA GLN A 82 -16.24 19.68 -7.40
C GLN A 82 -17.52 20.30 -7.99
N PRO A 83 -18.05 21.38 -7.42
CA PRO A 83 -18.99 22.21 -8.14
C PRO A 83 -18.38 22.41 -9.53
N LEU A 84 -19.04 21.90 -10.58
CA LEU A 84 -18.62 22.22 -11.93
C LEU A 84 -18.63 23.75 -11.94
N PRO A 85 -17.50 24.44 -12.18
CA PRO A 85 -17.54 25.89 -12.25
C PRO A 85 -18.61 26.23 -13.29
N ASP A 86 -19.59 27.05 -12.91
CA ASP A 86 -20.64 27.50 -13.83
C ASP A 86 -20.05 28.25 -15.04
N GLU A 87 -18.78 28.62 -14.95
CA GLU A 87 -18.02 29.21 -16.03
C GLU A 87 -17.57 28.14 -17.03
N PRO A 88 -17.98 28.24 -18.31
CA PRO A 88 -17.46 27.35 -19.34
C PRO A 88 -15.95 27.50 -19.41
N LEU A 89 -15.23 26.39 -19.30
CA LEU A 89 -13.78 26.36 -19.45
C LEU A 89 -13.41 27.07 -20.76
N PRO A 90 -12.65 28.19 -20.72
CA PRO A 90 -12.26 28.88 -21.93
C PRO A 90 -11.29 27.99 -22.70
N LEU A 91 -11.79 27.35 -23.75
CA LEU A 91 -10.99 26.51 -24.63
C LEU A 91 -10.40 27.42 -25.73
N THR A 92 -9.17 27.90 -25.52
CA THR A 92 -8.44 28.65 -26.54
C THR A 92 -7.67 27.69 -27.44
N THR A 93 -8.12 27.56 -28.68
CA THR A 93 -7.37 26.87 -29.74
C THR A 93 -6.38 27.87 -30.34
N LEU A 94 -5.08 27.61 -30.24
CA LEU A 94 -4.04 28.45 -30.85
C LEU A 94 -3.98 28.23 -32.36
N GLU A 95 -3.97 29.31 -33.14
CA GLU A 95 -3.73 29.26 -34.57
C GLU A 95 -2.21 29.25 -34.88
N PRO A 96 -1.78 28.81 -36.08
CA PRO A 96 -0.35 28.74 -36.42
C PRO A 96 0.40 30.08 -36.35
N ILE A 97 -0.31 31.21 -36.48
CA ILE A 97 0.23 32.56 -36.31
C ILE A 97 0.47 32.90 -34.85
N ASP A 98 -0.41 32.43 -33.95
CA ASP A 98 -0.27 32.66 -32.51
C ASP A 98 0.96 31.96 -31.95
N LEU A 99 1.35 30.80 -32.51
CA LEU A 99 2.56 30.07 -32.11
C LEU A 99 3.86 30.87 -32.29
N GLN A 100 3.88 31.87 -33.18
CA GLN A 100 5.10 32.64 -33.46
C GLN A 100 5.35 33.76 -32.45
N THR A 101 4.30 34.20 -31.76
CA THR A 101 4.33 35.24 -30.72
C THR A 101 3.95 34.71 -29.33
N PHE A 102 3.50 33.45 -29.25
CA PHE A 102 3.24 32.77 -28.00
C PHE A 102 4.54 32.53 -27.24
N SER A 103 4.94 33.53 -26.47
CA SER A 103 5.72 33.29 -25.27
C SER A 103 4.70 32.85 -24.22
N PRO A 104 4.70 31.59 -23.74
CA PRO A 104 4.00 31.33 -22.50
C PRO A 104 4.55 32.38 -21.52
N ALA A 105 3.66 33.13 -20.87
CA ALA A 105 4.10 33.91 -19.72
C ALA A 105 4.96 32.94 -18.90
N PRO A 106 6.11 33.39 -18.33
CA PRO A 106 6.69 32.64 -17.24
C PRO A 106 5.48 32.30 -16.39
N ARG A 107 5.28 31.02 -16.12
CA ARG A 107 4.36 30.65 -15.07
C ARG A 107 4.99 31.38 -13.88
N GLU A 108 4.60 32.65 -13.61
CA GLU A 108 4.32 33.10 -12.27
C GLU A 108 3.66 31.88 -11.75
N ALA A 109 4.39 31.16 -10.90
CA ALA A 109 3.95 29.89 -10.41
C ALA A 109 2.62 30.24 -9.77
N SER A 110 1.53 30.11 -10.55
CA SER A 110 0.19 29.89 -10.05
C SER A 110 0.50 28.84 -9.03
N PRO A 111 0.43 29.18 -7.73
CA PRO A 111 0.96 28.32 -6.69
C PRO A 111 0.40 26.98 -7.07
N LEU A 112 1.29 26.03 -7.45
CA LEU A 112 0.88 24.69 -7.85
C LEU A 112 -0.16 24.36 -6.80
N PRO A 113 -1.44 24.12 -7.15
CA PRO A 113 -2.47 24.04 -6.14
C PRO A 113 -1.85 23.15 -5.09
N THR A 114 -1.58 23.71 -3.91
CA THR A 114 -0.96 22.95 -2.84
C THR A 114 -2.08 22.10 -2.25
N ALA A 115 -2.94 21.56 -3.13
CA ALA A 115 -3.55 20.26 -3.02
C ALA A 115 -2.38 19.29 -2.85
N VAL A 116 -1.87 19.30 -1.62
CA VAL A 116 -1.41 18.10 -0.95
C VAL A 116 -2.31 16.99 -1.47
N PRO A 117 -1.76 15.92 -2.08
CA PRO A 117 -2.59 14.83 -2.57
C PRO A 117 -3.57 14.47 -1.46
N PRO A 118 -4.84 14.19 -1.77
CA PRO A 118 -5.79 13.91 -0.71
C PRO A 118 -5.18 12.78 0.10
N ILE A 119 -4.93 13.08 1.37
CA ILE A 119 -4.45 12.13 2.39
C ILE A 119 -5.41 10.94 2.53
N PHE A 120 -6.54 11.00 1.82
CA PHE A 120 -7.65 10.07 1.79
C PHE A 120 -7.90 9.58 0.36
N SER A 121 -8.17 8.29 0.23
CA SER A 121 -8.85 7.74 -0.95
C SER A 121 -10.10 7.01 -0.51
N PHE A 122 -11.18 7.15 -1.29
CA PHE A 122 -12.48 6.61 -0.95
C PHE A 122 -12.88 5.50 -1.90
N ILE A 123 -13.42 4.42 -1.37
CA ILE A 123 -14.01 3.33 -2.14
C ILE A 123 -15.38 3.02 -1.55
N ARG A 124 -16.44 3.25 -2.33
CA ARG A 124 -17.77 2.73 -2.04
C ARG A 124 -17.76 1.22 -2.32
N THR A 125 -17.84 0.42 -1.27
CA THR A 125 -17.75 -1.05 -1.39
C THR A 125 -19.10 -1.67 -1.72
N ASN A 126 -20.18 -1.05 -1.24
CA ASN A 126 -21.58 -1.39 -1.55
C ASN A 126 -22.47 -0.15 -1.31
N GLU A 127 -23.79 -0.29 -1.36
CA GLU A 127 -24.75 0.81 -1.15
C GLU A 127 -24.58 1.57 0.18
N SER A 128 -24.08 0.94 1.24
CA SER A 128 -24.00 1.54 2.58
C SER A 128 -22.58 1.59 3.17
N THR A 129 -21.59 0.93 2.58
CA THR A 129 -20.24 0.83 3.14
C THR A 129 -19.22 1.60 2.31
N TRP A 130 -18.53 2.52 2.98
CA TRP A 130 -17.39 3.26 2.45
C TRP A 130 -16.10 2.83 3.15
N ARG A 131 -15.03 2.65 2.37
CA ARG A 131 -13.67 2.43 2.87
C ARG A 131 -12.82 3.64 2.52
N ILE A 132 -12.24 4.25 3.54
CA ILE A 132 -11.32 5.38 3.40
C ILE A 132 -9.91 4.85 3.68
N ALA A 133 -9.01 4.96 2.71
CA ALA A 133 -7.59 4.70 2.96
C ALA A 133 -6.91 6.02 3.28
N LEU A 134 -6.27 6.05 4.44
CA LEU A 134 -5.43 7.15 4.89
C LEU A 134 -3.99 6.78 4.60
N ASP A 135 -3.11 7.75 4.33
CA ASP A 135 -1.67 7.50 4.39
C ASP A 135 -1.29 7.01 5.81
N MET A 136 0.00 6.92 6.16
CA MET A 136 0.51 6.40 7.43
C MET A 136 -0.05 7.07 8.73
N ALA A 137 -1.00 8.01 8.62
CA ALA A 137 -1.79 8.63 9.68
C ALA A 137 -2.86 7.70 10.29
N ALA A 138 -2.98 7.73 11.60
CA ALA A 138 -4.01 7.04 12.39
C ALA A 138 -4.60 8.02 13.42
N PRO A 139 -5.43 8.99 12.97
CA PRO A 139 -5.98 10.02 13.85
C PRO A 139 -6.94 9.41 14.87
N GLU A 140 -7.00 9.99 16.07
CA GLU A 140 -7.89 9.52 17.14
C GLU A 140 -9.35 9.85 16.87
N THR A 141 -9.61 10.97 16.19
CA THR A 141 -10.94 11.43 15.82
C THR A 141 -11.01 11.85 14.35
N ALA A 142 -12.21 11.80 13.79
CA ALA A 142 -12.51 12.35 12.47
C ALA A 142 -13.95 12.86 12.44
N THR A 143 -14.22 13.82 11.56
CA THR A 143 -15.59 14.22 11.22
C THR A 143 -16.01 13.52 9.93
N ILE A 144 -17.17 12.87 9.96
CA ILE A 144 -17.79 12.23 8.81
C ILE A 144 -19.05 13.02 8.44
N ARG A 145 -19.18 13.34 7.16
CA ARG A 145 -20.39 13.96 6.59
C ARG A 145 -20.93 13.11 5.45
N ALA A 146 -22.22 12.83 5.49
CA ALA A 146 -22.92 12.26 4.34
C ALA A 146 -23.53 13.39 3.53
N LEU A 147 -23.26 13.40 2.23
CA LEU A 147 -23.65 14.47 1.32
C LEU A 147 -24.69 13.97 0.32
N SER A 148 -25.66 14.82 0.00
CA SER A 148 -26.60 14.61 -1.10
C SER A 148 -25.92 14.76 -2.46
N SER A 149 -26.66 14.49 -3.55
CA SER A 149 -26.18 14.69 -4.93
C SER A 149 -25.94 16.16 -5.29
N THR A 150 -26.52 17.10 -4.53
CA THR A 150 -26.31 18.55 -4.67
C THR A 150 -25.16 19.07 -3.79
N GLY A 151 -24.56 18.20 -2.96
CA GLY A 151 -23.51 18.57 -2.01
C GLY A 151 -24.02 19.06 -0.66
N ASP A 152 -25.33 18.98 -0.40
CA ASP A 152 -25.91 19.36 0.90
C ASP A 152 -25.53 18.32 1.97
N VAL A 153 -25.21 18.79 3.17
CA VAL A 153 -24.91 17.91 4.31
C VAL A 153 -26.22 17.33 4.84
N LEU A 154 -26.41 16.02 4.64
CA LEU A 154 -27.53 15.26 5.18
C LEU A 154 -27.34 14.97 6.67
N VAL A 155 -26.09 14.66 7.05
CA VAL A 155 -25.70 14.43 8.44
C VAL A 155 -24.20 14.69 8.64
N GLU A 156 -23.84 15.11 9.85
CA GLU A 156 -22.46 15.31 10.31
C GLU A 156 -22.26 14.62 11.66
N HIS A 157 -21.16 13.88 11.80
CA HIS A 157 -20.76 13.25 13.06
C HIS A 157 -19.27 13.36 13.29
N GLU A 158 -18.87 13.81 14.47
CA GLU A 158 -17.53 13.59 14.98
C GLU A 158 -17.47 12.19 15.62
N VAL A 159 -16.45 11.41 15.25
CA VAL A 159 -16.31 10.01 15.66
C VAL A 159 -14.90 9.73 16.14
N ALA A 160 -14.77 8.85 17.12
CA ALA A 160 -13.50 8.28 17.53
C ALA A 160 -13.13 7.09 16.64
N LEU A 161 -11.85 6.96 16.30
CA LEU A 161 -11.33 5.87 15.47
C LEU A 161 -10.42 4.97 16.31
N ASP A 162 -10.89 3.73 16.53
CA ASP A 162 -10.15 2.72 17.28
C ASP A 162 -9.28 1.88 16.34
N TRP A 163 -7.98 2.15 16.30
CA TRP A 163 -7.04 1.57 15.36
C TRP A 163 -6.41 0.27 15.86
N ARG A 164 -6.45 -0.76 15.02
CA ARG A 164 -5.72 -2.01 15.23
C ARG A 164 -4.70 -2.25 14.12
N ARG A 165 -3.45 -2.52 14.49
CA ARG A 165 -2.40 -2.94 13.53
C ARG A 165 -2.77 -4.29 12.89
N VAL A 166 -2.71 -4.36 11.56
CA VAL A 166 -3.01 -5.58 10.79
C VAL A 166 -1.83 -6.11 9.98
N GLY A 167 -0.71 -5.38 9.97
CA GLY A 167 0.51 -5.82 9.31
C GLY A 167 1.75 -5.08 9.78
N GLY A 168 2.90 -5.53 9.29
CA GLY A 168 4.21 -5.01 9.69
C GLY A 168 4.66 -5.52 11.06
N SER A 169 5.54 -4.77 11.73
CA SER A 169 6.10 -5.13 13.04
C SER A 169 6.02 -3.96 14.00
N GLU A 170 6.15 -4.21 15.30
CA GLU A 170 6.21 -3.11 16.29
C GLU A 170 7.39 -2.18 16.03
N GLN A 171 8.52 -2.74 15.59
CA GLN A 171 9.73 -1.97 15.29
C GLN A 171 9.58 -1.08 14.04
N CYS A 172 8.89 -1.57 13.01
CA CYS A 172 8.85 -0.91 11.70
C CYS A 172 7.53 -0.23 11.38
N GLY A 173 6.56 -0.30 12.28
CA GLY A 173 5.21 0.12 11.98
C GLY A 173 4.57 -0.80 10.94
N GLY A 174 3.60 -0.25 10.21
CA GLY A 174 2.79 -0.98 9.25
C GLY A 174 1.30 -0.61 9.32
N PRO A 175 0.51 -1.16 8.39
CA PRO A 175 -0.89 -0.78 8.20
C PRO A 175 -1.73 -1.12 9.43
N SER A 176 -2.68 -0.22 9.69
CA SER A 176 -3.69 -0.36 10.73
C SER A 176 -5.09 -0.17 10.13
N GLU A 177 -6.07 -0.82 10.74
CA GLU A 177 -7.48 -0.68 10.39
C GLU A 177 -8.25 -0.19 11.61
N ALA A 178 -9.06 0.85 11.43
CA ALA A 178 -9.97 1.33 12.45
C ALA A 178 -11.20 0.39 12.53
N ALA A 179 -11.74 0.24 13.74
CA ALA A 179 -13.05 -0.39 13.92
C ALA A 179 -14.11 0.33 13.04
N PRO A 180 -15.05 -0.40 12.42
CA PRO A 180 -16.08 0.22 11.60
C PRO A 180 -16.95 1.19 12.40
N VAL A 181 -17.21 2.36 11.83
CA VAL A 181 -18.08 3.39 12.41
C VAL A 181 -19.43 3.35 11.72
N SER A 182 -20.52 3.43 12.49
CA SER A 182 -21.87 3.51 11.95
C SER A 182 -22.38 4.95 11.97
N VAL A 183 -22.98 5.40 10.87
CA VAL A 183 -23.62 6.71 10.72
C VAL A 183 -25.06 6.50 10.29
N GLU A 184 -26.00 7.14 10.98
CA GLU A 184 -27.44 7.04 10.67
C GLU A 184 -27.86 8.23 9.82
N ILE A 185 -28.50 7.95 8.67
CA ILE A 185 -29.02 8.96 7.76
C ILE A 185 -30.51 9.21 8.08
N PRO A 186 -30.88 10.45 8.45
CA PRO A 186 -32.26 10.81 8.74
C PRO A 186 -33.20 10.61 7.54
N SER A 187 -34.48 10.39 7.84
CA SER A 187 -35.59 10.32 6.86
C SER A 187 -36.19 11.68 6.54
#